data_AF-A0A2P6JRM6-F1
#
_entry.id   AF-A0A2P6JRM6-F1
#
_cell.length_a   1.000
_cell.length_b   1.000
_cell.length_c   1.000
_cell.angle_alpha   90.00
_cell.angle_beta   90.00
_cell.angle_gamma   90.00
#
_symmetry.space_group_name_H-M   'P 1'
#
loop_
_entity.id
_entity.type
_entity.pdbx_description
1 polymer ?
#
loop_
_entity_poly.entity_id
_entity_poly.type
_entity_poly.pdbx_seq_one_letter_code
_entity_poly.pdbx_strand_id
1 'polypeptide(L)'
;MYRFLVLCGVLAVAYGCAPSKYQLQMQQIAAEKQACVNSQPPTVSVLDERGSVRMEDFGGSCLPIERGRYREMDYRIDHSSGRAEFSGGPDGSMWTVICREDKVTDDRIARIVKGNLSVSRMGDMELVGVMGETYPGHPETVRVDSHPAQNVSAGKAASAEIISQLRHGREFITRYVEWPSGVARDATYSAFGFDVAYQYSKRCVP
;
A
#
# COMPACT_ATOMS: atom_id res chain seq x y z
N MET A 1 0.68 43.71 58.96
CA MET A 1 0.30 42.28 58.90
C MET A 1 0.42 41.82 57.44
N TYR A 2 1.37 40.91 57.22
CA TYR A 2 1.73 40.07 56.05
C TYR A 2 1.30 40.41 54.61
N ARG A 3 2.32 40.72 53.79
CA ARG A 3 2.38 40.55 52.32
C ARG A 3 2.52 39.05 52.00
N PHE A 4 1.66 38.51 51.13
CA PHE A 4 1.84 37.19 50.51
C PHE A 4 2.63 37.33 49.21
N LEU A 5 3.84 36.78 49.21
CA LEU A 5 4.73 36.66 48.04
C LEU A 5 4.49 35.27 47.43
N VAL A 6 4.10 35.26 46.17
CA VAL A 6 3.93 34.06 45.33
C VAL A 6 5.32 33.52 44.98
N LEU A 7 5.64 32.34 45.50
CA LEU A 7 6.81 31.54 45.12
C LEU A 7 6.28 30.14 44.75
N CYS A 8 5.91 29.97 43.48
CA CYS A 8 5.83 28.63 42.88
C CYS A 8 7.14 28.39 42.15
N GLY A 9 8.04 27.72 42.87
CA GLY A 9 9.33 27.27 42.40
C GLY A 9 9.19 26.19 41.32
N VAL A 10 9.90 26.45 40.24
CA VAL A 10 10.28 25.56 39.14
C VAL A 10 10.83 24.23 39.67
N LEU A 11 10.20 23.12 39.30
CA LEU A 11 10.80 21.77 39.30
C LEU A 11 10.05 20.90 38.27
N ALA A 12 10.16 21.29 37.00
CA ALA A 12 9.78 20.43 35.89
C ALA A 12 10.94 19.46 35.62
N VAL A 13 10.69 18.21 35.94
CA VAL A 13 11.58 17.06 35.82
C VAL A 13 11.97 16.85 34.36
N ALA A 14 13.26 17.00 34.07
CA ALA A 14 13.88 16.66 32.79
C ALA A 14 14.10 15.15 32.67
N TYR A 15 13.02 14.35 32.57
CA TYR A 15 13.10 13.06 31.89
C TYR A 15 12.59 13.27 30.47
N GLY A 16 13.45 13.83 29.63
CA GLY A 16 13.21 13.86 28.20
C GLY A 16 13.18 12.42 27.70
N CYS A 17 11.98 11.87 27.48
CA CYS A 17 11.83 10.67 26.67
C CYS A 17 12.46 10.98 25.32
N ALA A 18 13.61 10.37 25.05
CA ALA A 18 14.18 10.39 23.71
C ALA A 18 13.09 9.89 22.76
N PRO A 19 12.73 10.65 21.71
CA PRO A 19 11.73 10.22 20.76
C PRO A 19 12.13 8.85 20.21
N SER A 20 11.15 7.97 20.04
CA SER A 20 11.42 6.67 19.45
C SER A 20 12.01 6.84 18.05
N LYS A 21 12.75 5.85 17.55
CA LYS A 21 13.28 5.88 16.16
C LYS A 21 12.20 6.19 15.13
N TYR A 22 10.97 5.74 15.38
CA TYR A 22 9.80 6.04 14.56
C TYR A 22 9.37 7.51 14.66
N GLN A 23 9.34 8.10 15.85
CA GLN A 23 9.00 9.52 16.03
C GLN A 23 10.05 10.44 15.40
N LEU A 24 11.34 10.08 15.50
CA LEU A 24 12.42 10.78 14.81
C LEU A 24 12.24 10.72 13.29
N GLN A 25 11.92 9.54 12.75
CA GLN A 25 11.65 9.36 11.32
C GLN A 25 10.43 10.18 10.87
N MET A 26 9.35 10.22 11.66
CA MET A 26 8.16 11.00 11.32
C MET A 26 8.37 12.52 11.41
N GLN A 27 9.16 12.98 12.38
CA GLN A 27 9.57 14.38 12.49
C GLN A 27 10.46 14.81 11.33
N GLN A 28 11.38 13.93 10.92
CA GLN A 28 12.25 14.16 9.77
C GLN A 28 11.44 14.25 8.47
N ILE A 29 10.49 13.35 8.25
CA ILE A 29 9.55 13.40 7.11
C ILE A 29 8.72 14.69 7.13
N ALA A 30 8.26 15.15 8.30
CA ALA A 30 7.48 16.39 8.42
C ALA A 30 8.33 17.63 8.11
N ALA A 31 9.59 17.66 8.57
CA ALA A 31 10.53 18.73 8.28
C ALA A 31 10.91 18.78 6.78
N GLU A 32 11.12 17.62 6.15
CA GLU A 32 11.39 17.48 4.71
C GLU A 32 10.19 17.95 3.86
N LYS A 33 8.95 17.69 4.31
CA LYS A 33 7.72 18.22 3.69
C LYS A 33 7.63 19.75 3.79
N GLN A 34 7.97 20.33 4.95
CA GLN A 34 7.93 21.78 5.15
C GLN A 34 9.01 22.50 4.32
N ALA A 35 10.17 21.87 4.12
CA ALA A 35 11.23 22.37 3.24
C ALA A 35 10.82 22.36 1.76
N CYS A 36 10.04 21.36 1.32
CA CYS A 36 9.51 21.29 -0.06
C CYS A 36 8.58 22.47 -0.42
N VAL A 37 7.83 23.01 0.54
CA VAL A 37 6.91 24.16 0.30
C VAL A 37 7.69 25.47 0.08
N ASN A 38 8.94 25.55 0.58
CA ASN A 38 9.69 26.79 0.71
C ASN A 38 10.97 26.86 -0.14
N SER A 39 11.09 26.03 -1.19
CA SER A 39 12.14 25.99 -2.24
C SER A 39 13.37 25.09 -2.02
N GLN A 40 13.78 24.48 -3.15
CA GLN A 40 14.90 23.57 -3.44
C GLN A 40 14.89 22.14 -2.85
N PRO A 41 15.49 21.17 -3.58
CA PRO A 41 15.40 19.75 -3.25
C PRO A 41 16.13 19.28 -1.99
N PRO A 42 15.54 18.44 -1.11
CA PRO A 42 16.26 17.65 -0.15
C PRO A 42 16.90 16.45 -0.85
N THR A 43 18.14 16.21 -0.46
CA THR A 43 18.90 15.00 -0.76
C THR A 43 18.41 13.89 0.17
N VAL A 44 17.97 12.75 -0.38
CA VAL A 44 17.59 11.55 0.40
C VAL A 44 18.73 10.55 0.36
N SER A 45 19.18 10.09 1.53
CA SER A 45 20.20 9.04 1.67
C SER A 45 19.57 7.65 1.64
N VAL A 46 19.98 6.82 0.67
CA VAL A 46 19.59 5.41 0.57
C VAL A 46 20.70 4.55 1.18
N LEU A 47 20.32 3.58 2.03
CA LEU A 47 21.21 2.56 2.58
C LEU A 47 21.42 1.45 1.54
N ASP A 48 22.66 1.17 1.17
CA ASP A 48 22.98 0.01 0.34
C ASP A 48 23.10 -1.29 1.17
N GLU A 49 23.24 -2.42 0.48
CA GLU A 49 23.32 -3.76 1.07
C GLU A 49 24.59 -4.01 1.94
N ARG A 50 25.51 -3.04 2.01
CA ARG A 50 26.71 -3.07 2.88
C ARG A 50 26.64 -2.04 4.02
N GLY A 51 25.54 -1.31 4.14
CA GLY A 51 25.39 -0.23 5.11
C GLY A 51 26.22 1.02 4.77
N SER A 52 26.76 1.13 3.54
CA SER A 52 27.40 2.36 3.07
C SER A 52 26.36 3.31 2.48
N VAL A 53 26.46 4.59 2.86
CA VAL A 53 25.63 5.66 2.31
C VAL A 53 26.28 6.11 1.00
N ARG A 54 25.64 5.84 -0.14
CA ARG A 54 25.96 6.51 -1.40
C ARG A 54 25.01 7.68 -1.58
N MET A 55 25.57 8.88 -1.74
CA MET A 55 24.81 10.05 -2.17
C MET A 55 24.59 9.93 -3.67
N GLU A 56 23.41 9.47 -4.08
CA GLU A 56 22.95 9.65 -5.45
C GLU A 56 22.16 10.95 -5.54
N ASP A 57 22.67 11.86 -6.35
CA ASP A 57 22.09 13.18 -6.58
C ASP A 57 20.85 13.04 -7.47
N PHE A 58 19.71 12.77 -6.85
CA PHE A 58 18.40 12.95 -7.50
C PHE A 58 17.92 14.35 -7.17
N GLY A 59 18.34 15.34 -7.96
CA GLY A 59 17.86 16.70 -7.82
C GLY A 59 16.31 16.75 -7.85
N GLY A 60 15.67 17.10 -6.73
CA GLY A 60 14.25 17.48 -6.69
C GLY A 60 13.37 17.01 -5.53
N SER A 61 13.17 17.73 -4.40
CA SER A 61 11.82 17.78 -3.80
C SER A 61 10.98 18.57 -4.79
N CYS A 62 9.82 18.00 -5.08
CA CYS A 62 8.82 18.35 -6.11
C CYS A 62 8.51 17.16 -7.02
N LEU A 63 9.26 16.04 -6.94
CA LEU A 63 8.99 14.91 -7.82
C LEU A 63 7.67 14.24 -7.42
N PRO A 64 6.66 14.19 -8.31
CA PRO A 64 5.40 13.49 -8.05
C PRO A 64 5.60 11.99 -7.85
N ILE A 65 6.82 11.48 -8.06
CA ILE A 65 7.13 10.06 -8.15
C ILE A 65 8.32 9.72 -7.24
N GLU A 66 8.09 8.85 -6.27
CA GLU A 66 9.10 8.16 -5.45
C GLU A 66 9.43 6.80 -6.08
N ARG A 67 10.69 6.36 -6.01
CA ARG A 67 11.13 5.04 -6.47
C ARG A 67 12.13 4.45 -5.48
N GLY A 68 12.19 3.13 -5.40
CA GLY A 68 13.17 2.44 -4.59
C GLY A 68 13.02 0.94 -4.66
N ARG A 69 13.71 0.25 -3.74
CA ARG A 69 13.66 -1.21 -3.61
C ARG A 69 13.33 -1.60 -2.18
N TYR A 70 12.42 -2.55 -2.00
CA TYR A 70 12.02 -3.07 -0.70
C TYR A 70 11.76 -4.58 -0.77
N ARG A 71 12.43 -5.37 0.07
CA ARG A 71 12.32 -6.84 0.09
C ARG A 71 12.43 -7.47 -1.32
N GLU A 72 13.50 -7.12 -2.02
CA GLU A 72 13.80 -7.57 -3.39
C GLU A 72 12.87 -7.02 -4.49
N MET A 73 11.82 -6.27 -4.12
CA MET A 73 10.88 -5.66 -5.05
C MET A 73 11.25 -4.24 -5.39
N ASP A 74 11.20 -3.88 -6.67
CA ASP A 74 11.26 -2.48 -7.10
C ASP A 74 9.88 -1.85 -6.98
N TYR A 75 9.82 -0.63 -6.45
CA TYR A 75 8.59 0.13 -6.32
C TYR A 75 8.66 1.50 -6.97
N ARG A 76 7.50 2.01 -7.36
CA ARG A 76 7.28 3.37 -7.86
C ARG A 76 5.97 3.91 -7.32
N ILE A 77 6.01 5.00 -6.56
CA ILE A 77 4.84 5.63 -5.98
C ILE A 77 4.65 7.01 -6.62
N ASP A 78 3.52 7.22 -7.26
CA ASP A 78 3.07 8.52 -7.74
C ASP A 78 2.12 9.16 -6.70
N HIS A 79 2.66 10.13 -5.95
CA HIS A 79 1.95 10.85 -4.90
C HIS A 79 0.86 11.77 -5.45
N SER A 80 0.95 12.19 -6.72
CA SER A 80 -0.04 13.09 -7.32
C SER A 80 -1.32 12.36 -7.74
N SER A 81 -1.18 11.11 -8.18
CA SER A 81 -2.32 10.27 -8.60
C SER A 81 -2.77 9.26 -7.54
N GLY A 82 -2.03 9.14 -6.43
CA GLY A 82 -2.28 8.13 -5.40
C GLY A 82 -2.01 6.70 -5.89
N ARG A 83 -1.20 6.54 -6.93
CA ARG A 83 -0.89 5.23 -7.54
C ARG A 83 0.47 4.75 -7.05
N ALA A 84 0.58 3.47 -6.72
CA ALA A 84 1.83 2.81 -6.40
C ALA A 84 1.97 1.51 -7.19
N GLU A 85 3.16 1.24 -7.69
CA GLU A 85 3.50 0.06 -8.49
C GLU A 85 4.59 -0.71 -7.76
N PHE A 86 4.43 -2.03 -7.71
CA PHE A 86 5.28 -2.95 -6.97
C PHE A 86 5.62 -4.14 -7.87
N SER A 87 6.89 -4.26 -8.27
CA SER A 87 7.38 -5.20 -9.28
C SER A 87 8.50 -6.09 -8.72
N GLY A 88 8.96 -7.08 -9.50
CA GLY A 88 10.01 -8.02 -9.09
C GLY A 88 9.57 -9.49 -8.99
N GLY A 89 8.32 -9.79 -9.34
CA GLY A 89 7.83 -11.17 -9.44
C GLY A 89 8.44 -11.94 -10.63
N PRO A 90 8.49 -13.27 -10.57
CA PRO A 90 9.06 -14.12 -11.62
C PRO A 90 8.31 -14.04 -12.95
N ASP A 91 7.04 -13.61 -12.92
CA ASP A 91 6.19 -13.42 -14.10
C ASP A 91 6.36 -12.04 -14.76
N GLY A 92 7.24 -11.17 -14.21
CA GLY A 92 7.47 -9.81 -14.70
C GLY A 92 6.30 -8.85 -14.50
N SER A 93 5.20 -9.29 -13.89
CA SER A 93 4.00 -8.48 -13.70
C SER A 93 3.97 -7.83 -12.32
N MET A 94 3.36 -6.65 -12.25
CA MET A 94 3.41 -5.79 -11.06
C MET A 94 2.05 -5.72 -10.36
N TRP A 95 2.09 -5.57 -9.05
CA TRP A 95 0.94 -5.14 -8.26
C TRP A 95 0.80 -3.62 -8.38
N THR A 96 -0.41 -3.15 -8.65
CA THR A 96 -0.73 -1.71 -8.64
C THR A 96 -1.69 -1.42 -7.50
N VAL A 97 -1.36 -0.48 -6.63
CA VAL A 97 -2.25 0.08 -5.61
C VAL A 97 -2.72 1.44 -6.09
N ILE A 98 -4.03 1.68 -6.06
CA ILE A 98 -4.66 2.94 -6.47
C ILE A 98 -5.46 3.44 -5.27
N CYS A 99 -5.13 4.64 -4.82
CA CYS A 99 -5.77 5.28 -3.68
C CYS A 99 -6.60 6.46 -4.19
N ARG A 100 -7.90 6.43 -3.90
CA ARG A 100 -8.87 7.44 -4.35
C ARG A 100 -9.82 7.79 -3.23
N GLU A 101 -10.43 8.94 -3.39
CA GLU A 101 -11.58 9.38 -2.59
C GLU A 101 -12.82 9.26 -3.49
N ASP A 102 -13.83 8.56 -3.01
CA ASP A 102 -15.14 8.52 -3.64
C ASP A 102 -15.75 9.93 -3.59
N LYS A 103 -16.10 10.49 -4.75
CA LYS A 103 -16.59 11.88 -4.84
C LYS A 103 -18.07 12.04 -4.48
N VAL A 104 -18.75 10.94 -4.16
CA VAL A 104 -20.14 10.93 -3.71
C VAL A 104 -20.20 10.75 -2.20
N THR A 105 -19.43 9.82 -1.64
CA THR A 105 -19.46 9.51 -0.19
C THR A 105 -18.33 10.13 0.61
N ASP A 106 -17.33 10.72 -0.06
CA ASP A 106 -16.06 11.19 0.52
C ASP A 106 -15.24 10.07 1.21
N ASP A 107 -15.61 8.81 0.98
CA ASP A 107 -14.89 7.66 1.53
C ASP A 107 -13.57 7.45 0.80
N ARG A 108 -12.53 7.12 1.56
CA ARG A 108 -11.26 6.70 0.98
C ARG A 108 -11.30 5.23 0.60
N ILE A 109 -10.88 4.96 -0.63
CA ILE A 109 -10.86 3.62 -1.22
C ILE A 109 -9.44 3.31 -1.67
N ALA A 110 -8.94 2.14 -1.30
CA ALA A 110 -7.73 1.57 -1.89
C ALA A 110 -8.11 0.38 -2.77
N ARG A 111 -7.56 0.33 -3.99
CA ARG A 111 -7.70 -0.82 -4.88
C ARG A 111 -6.33 -1.38 -5.22
N ILE A 112 -6.11 -2.65 -4.93
CA ILE A 112 -4.91 -3.41 -5.28
C ILE A 112 -5.25 -4.26 -6.50
N VAL A 113 -4.43 -4.22 -7.55
CA VAL A 113 -4.72 -4.84 -8.84
C VAL A 113 -3.50 -5.60 -9.35
N LYS A 114 -3.73 -6.80 -9.88
CA LYS A 114 -2.76 -7.52 -10.72
C LYS A 114 -3.49 -8.37 -11.74
N GLY A 115 -3.20 -8.12 -13.03
CA GLY A 115 -3.95 -8.73 -14.12
C GLY A 115 -5.44 -8.38 -14.01
N ASN A 116 -6.28 -9.41 -13.97
CA ASN A 116 -7.72 -9.30 -13.75
C ASN A 116 -8.13 -9.47 -12.28
N LEU A 117 -7.23 -9.73 -11.32
CA LEU A 117 -7.61 -9.75 -9.91
C LEU A 117 -7.62 -8.32 -9.33
N SER A 118 -8.64 -8.02 -8.53
CA SER A 118 -8.73 -6.78 -7.76
C SER A 118 -9.08 -7.05 -6.30
N VAL A 119 -8.48 -6.28 -5.39
CA VAL A 119 -8.83 -6.23 -3.96
C VAL A 119 -9.15 -4.79 -3.62
N SER A 120 -10.39 -4.52 -3.23
CA SER A 120 -10.84 -3.19 -2.81
C SER A 120 -10.97 -3.11 -1.29
N ARG A 121 -10.53 -2.00 -0.72
CA ARG A 121 -10.63 -1.67 0.71
C ARG A 121 -11.38 -0.35 0.87
N MET A 122 -12.35 -0.31 1.76
CA MET A 122 -13.14 0.88 2.13
C MET A 122 -13.55 0.75 3.60
N GLY A 123 -13.00 1.59 4.48
CA GLY A 123 -13.07 1.39 5.93
C GLY A 123 -12.66 -0.03 6.34
N ASP A 124 -13.53 -0.69 7.11
CA ASP A 124 -13.38 -2.10 7.57
C ASP A 124 -13.85 -3.15 6.55
N MET A 125 -14.22 -2.73 5.34
CA MET A 125 -14.67 -3.61 4.27
C MET A 125 -13.52 -3.92 3.31
N GLU A 126 -13.34 -5.21 3.04
CA GLU A 126 -12.38 -5.73 2.08
C GLU A 126 -13.12 -6.70 1.15
N LEU A 127 -13.02 -6.45 -0.16
CA LEU A 127 -13.68 -7.24 -1.18
C LEU A 127 -12.70 -7.64 -2.27
N VAL A 128 -12.71 -8.91 -2.64
CA VAL A 128 -11.98 -9.45 -3.78
C VAL A 128 -12.94 -9.53 -4.97
N GLY A 129 -12.45 -9.24 -6.17
CA GLY A 129 -13.21 -9.38 -7.41
C GLY A 129 -12.31 -9.75 -8.58
N VAL A 130 -12.88 -10.41 -9.58
CA VAL A 130 -12.23 -10.65 -10.87
C VAL A 130 -12.79 -9.64 -11.87
N MET A 131 -11.92 -8.85 -12.47
CA MET A 131 -12.27 -7.86 -13.49
C MET A 131 -12.44 -8.52 -14.85
N GLY A 132 -13.42 -8.07 -15.60
CA GLY A 132 -13.72 -8.56 -16.94
C GLY A 132 -15.19 -8.38 -17.27
N GLU A 133 -15.55 -8.63 -18.52
CA GLU A 133 -16.96 -8.75 -18.91
C GLU A 133 -17.43 -10.15 -18.53
N THR A 134 -17.91 -10.32 -17.30
CA THR A 134 -18.35 -11.61 -16.80
C THR A 134 -19.76 -11.95 -17.28
N TYR A 135 -19.95 -13.18 -17.76
CA TYR A 135 -21.24 -13.71 -18.18
C TYR A 135 -22.21 -13.79 -16.98
N PRO A 136 -23.43 -13.23 -17.06
CA PRO A 136 -24.37 -13.25 -15.95
C PRO A 136 -24.66 -14.65 -15.41
N GLY A 137 -24.65 -14.80 -14.08
CA GLY A 137 -24.96 -16.07 -13.40
C GLY A 137 -23.81 -17.08 -13.32
N HIS A 138 -22.65 -16.79 -13.91
CA HIS A 138 -21.46 -17.62 -13.75
C HIS A 138 -20.54 -17.10 -12.63
N PRO A 139 -20.03 -17.99 -11.76
CA PRO A 139 -19.17 -17.56 -10.65
C PRO A 139 -17.78 -17.15 -11.15
N GLU A 140 -17.30 -16.06 -10.60
CA GLU A 140 -15.90 -15.65 -10.66
C GLU A 140 -15.14 -16.35 -9.53
N THR A 141 -14.04 -17.02 -9.85
CA THR A 141 -13.32 -17.82 -8.86
C THR A 141 -11.84 -17.48 -8.82
N VAL A 142 -11.29 -17.57 -7.62
CA VAL A 142 -9.85 -17.40 -7.35
C VAL A 142 -9.35 -18.63 -6.62
N ARG A 143 -8.22 -19.16 -7.06
CA ARG A 143 -7.47 -20.20 -6.37
C ARG A 143 -6.08 -19.69 -6.05
N VAL A 144 -5.62 -19.83 -4.81
CA VAL A 144 -4.25 -19.48 -4.42
C VAL A 144 -3.48 -20.77 -4.12
N ASP A 145 -2.36 -20.97 -4.81
CA ASP A 145 -1.58 -22.22 -4.80
C ASP A 145 -2.49 -23.47 -4.96
N SER A 146 -2.42 -24.39 -3.99
CA SER A 146 -3.17 -25.64 -3.97
C SER A 146 -4.44 -25.60 -3.11
N HIS A 147 -4.86 -24.42 -2.63
CA HIS A 147 -6.12 -24.29 -1.88
C HIS A 147 -7.33 -24.54 -2.80
N PRO A 148 -8.51 -24.88 -2.26
CA PRO A 148 -9.74 -24.92 -3.04
C PRO A 148 -10.04 -23.57 -3.70
N ALA A 149 -10.61 -23.59 -4.90
CA ALA A 149 -11.07 -22.37 -5.56
C ALA A 149 -12.24 -21.76 -4.79
N GLN A 150 -12.22 -20.43 -4.62
CA GLN A 150 -13.22 -19.68 -3.88
C GLN A 150 -13.98 -18.75 -4.82
N ASN A 151 -15.30 -18.67 -4.67
CA ASN A 151 -16.13 -17.71 -5.39
C ASN A 151 -15.94 -16.31 -4.78
N VAL A 152 -15.48 -15.33 -5.56
CA VAL A 152 -15.23 -13.96 -5.07
C VAL A 152 -16.52 -13.23 -4.70
N SER A 153 -17.66 -13.61 -5.31
CA SER A 153 -18.99 -13.08 -4.98
C SER A 153 -19.61 -13.72 -3.74
N ALA A 154 -18.94 -14.66 -3.06
CA ALA A 154 -19.44 -15.28 -1.83
C ALA A 154 -19.35 -14.36 -0.59
N GLY A 155 -18.91 -13.11 -0.76
CA GLY A 155 -18.96 -12.06 0.25
C GLY A 155 -17.68 -11.92 1.09
N LYS A 156 -17.82 -11.25 2.24
CA LYS A 156 -16.69 -10.79 3.07
C LYS A 156 -15.80 -11.94 3.59
N ALA A 157 -16.40 -13.08 3.96
CA ALA A 157 -15.65 -14.23 4.48
C ALA A 157 -14.71 -14.84 3.42
N ALA A 158 -15.22 -15.06 2.19
CA ALA A 158 -14.42 -15.55 1.08
C ALA A 158 -13.32 -14.55 0.70
N SER A 159 -13.63 -13.24 0.70
CA SER A 159 -12.64 -12.19 0.44
C SER A 159 -11.51 -12.21 1.47
N ALA A 160 -11.83 -12.31 2.77
CA ALA A 160 -10.84 -12.36 3.84
C ALA A 160 -9.92 -13.59 3.72
N GLU A 161 -10.49 -14.75 3.39
CA GLU A 161 -9.72 -15.99 3.19
C GLU A 161 -8.80 -15.88 1.96
N ILE A 162 -9.30 -15.39 0.82
CA ILE A 162 -8.47 -15.16 -0.39
C ILE A 162 -7.33 -14.17 -0.08
N ILE A 163 -7.61 -13.05 0.61
CA ILE A 163 -6.60 -12.06 0.99
C ILE A 163 -5.54 -12.71 1.90
N SER A 164 -5.96 -13.49 2.90
CA SER A 164 -5.05 -14.22 3.78
C SER A 164 -4.13 -15.14 2.99
N GLN A 165 -4.69 -15.94 2.08
CA GLN A 165 -3.93 -16.84 1.22
C GLN A 165 -2.96 -16.07 0.31
N LEU A 166 -3.38 -14.99 -0.35
CA LEU A 166 -2.52 -14.20 -1.23
C LEU A 166 -1.30 -13.59 -0.52
N ARG A 167 -1.41 -13.25 0.77
CA ARG A 167 -0.30 -12.68 1.55
C ARG A 167 0.83 -13.68 1.80
N HIS A 168 0.53 -14.97 1.74
CA HIS A 168 1.47 -16.05 2.04
C HIS A 168 1.71 -16.99 0.85
N GLY A 169 0.88 -16.88 -0.19
CA GLY A 169 0.92 -17.73 -1.35
C GLY A 169 2.02 -17.36 -2.36
N ARG A 170 2.24 -18.25 -3.32
CA ARG A 170 3.25 -18.07 -4.37
C ARG A 170 2.63 -17.70 -5.71
N GLU A 171 1.49 -18.32 -6.01
CA GLU A 171 0.73 -18.10 -7.24
C GLU A 171 -0.77 -18.04 -6.97
N PHE A 172 -1.49 -17.41 -7.88
CA PHE A 172 -2.94 -17.48 -7.91
C PHE A 172 -3.44 -17.64 -9.33
N ILE A 173 -4.63 -18.22 -9.45
CA ILE A 173 -5.35 -18.42 -10.69
C ILE A 173 -6.71 -17.76 -10.55
N THR A 174 -7.07 -16.93 -11.51
CA THR A 174 -8.42 -16.40 -11.66
C THR A 174 -9.15 -17.18 -12.73
N ARG A 175 -10.46 -17.38 -12.57
CA ARG A 175 -11.35 -17.88 -13.61
C ARG A 175 -12.63 -17.07 -13.65
N TYR A 176 -13.05 -16.67 -14.83
CA TYR A 176 -14.37 -16.12 -15.12
C TYR A 176 -14.89 -16.67 -16.45
N VAL A 177 -16.20 -16.56 -16.70
CA VAL A 177 -16.78 -16.86 -18.02
C VAL A 177 -16.96 -15.54 -18.75
N GLU A 178 -16.33 -15.40 -19.91
CA GLU A 178 -16.33 -14.15 -20.67
C GLU A 178 -17.66 -13.96 -21.41
N TRP A 179 -18.24 -12.78 -21.29
CA TRP A 179 -19.35 -12.29 -22.11
C TRP A 179 -18.80 -11.62 -23.38
N PRO A 180 -19.47 -11.75 -24.54
CA PRO A 180 -20.63 -12.59 -24.84
C PRO A 180 -20.24 -14.03 -25.26
N SER A 181 -18.96 -14.39 -25.24
CA SER A 181 -18.48 -15.64 -25.83
C SER A 181 -18.95 -16.90 -25.08
N GLY A 182 -19.25 -16.78 -23.78
CA GLY A 182 -19.57 -17.92 -22.90
C GLY A 182 -18.35 -18.81 -22.61
N VAL A 183 -17.14 -18.37 -22.98
CA VAL A 183 -15.91 -19.16 -22.84
C VAL A 183 -15.26 -18.89 -21.49
N ALA A 184 -14.83 -19.95 -20.79
CA ALA A 184 -14.05 -19.81 -19.57
C ALA A 184 -12.66 -19.22 -19.87
N ARG A 185 -12.29 -18.18 -19.13
CA ARG A 185 -10.99 -17.51 -19.19
C ARG A 185 -10.27 -17.74 -17.88
N ASP A 186 -9.12 -18.38 -17.99
CA ASP A 186 -8.21 -18.62 -16.87
C ASP A 186 -6.96 -17.78 -17.05
N ALA A 187 -6.43 -17.26 -15.95
CA ALA A 187 -5.14 -16.58 -15.94
C ALA A 187 -4.41 -16.89 -14.64
N THR A 188 -3.11 -17.15 -14.76
CA THR A 188 -2.22 -17.47 -13.64
C THR A 188 -1.22 -16.34 -13.45
N TYR A 189 -1.02 -15.95 -12.20
CA TYR A 189 -0.09 -14.89 -11.82
C TYR A 189 0.66 -15.28 -10.56
N SER A 190 1.83 -14.69 -10.37
CA SER A 190 2.55 -14.76 -9.10
C SER A 190 1.86 -13.91 -8.04
N ALA A 191 1.72 -14.45 -6.83
CA ALA A 191 1.30 -13.70 -5.65
C ALA A 191 2.45 -12.90 -5.01
N PHE A 192 3.68 -13.04 -5.52
CA PHE A 192 4.85 -12.33 -5.02
C PHE A 192 4.58 -10.82 -4.92
N GLY A 193 4.89 -10.26 -3.76
CA GLY A 193 4.71 -8.83 -3.49
C GLY A 193 3.32 -8.38 -3.08
N PHE A 194 2.33 -9.28 -3.03
CA PHE A 194 0.99 -8.93 -2.60
C PHE A 194 0.97 -8.38 -1.16
N ASP A 195 1.66 -9.01 -0.21
CA ASP A 195 1.68 -8.51 1.18
C ASP A 195 2.24 -7.09 1.28
N VAL A 196 3.25 -6.73 0.48
CA VAL A 196 3.80 -5.37 0.44
C VAL A 196 2.76 -4.37 -0.09
N ALA A 197 2.15 -4.68 -1.23
CA ALA A 197 1.09 -3.86 -1.81
C ALA A 197 -0.11 -3.73 -0.84
N TYR A 198 -0.46 -4.80 -0.15
CA TYR A 198 -1.51 -4.86 0.84
C TYR A 198 -1.22 -3.99 2.06
N GLN A 199 -0.01 -4.07 2.64
CA GLN A 199 0.36 -3.17 3.74
C GLN A 199 0.39 -1.70 3.29
N TYR A 200 0.86 -1.43 2.08
CA TYR A 200 0.86 -0.07 1.53
C TYR A 200 -0.57 0.48 1.42
N SER A 201 -1.52 -0.34 0.95
CA SER A 201 -2.92 0.07 0.78
C SER A 201 -3.60 0.54 2.07
N LYS A 202 -3.15 0.07 3.25
CA LYS A 202 -3.66 0.52 4.56
C LYS A 202 -3.33 1.98 4.86
N ARG A 203 -2.34 2.58 4.20
CA ARG A 203 -2.06 4.02 4.34
C ARG A 203 -3.12 4.88 3.65
N CYS A 204 -3.87 4.30 2.72
CA CYS A 204 -4.85 5.01 1.94
C CYS A 204 -6.23 5.04 2.60
N VAL A 205 -6.54 4.02 3.41
CA VAL A 205 -7.78 3.89 4.17
C VAL A 205 -7.40 3.82 5.66
N PRO A 206 -7.37 4.97 6.35
CA PRO A 206 -6.97 5.06 7.76
C PRO A 206 -7.97 4.37 8.70
#